data_AF-A0A4V0IC12-F1
#
_entry.id   AF-A0A4V0IC12-F1
#
_cell.length_a   1.000
_cell.length_b   1.000
_cell.length_c   1.000
_cell.angle_alpha   90.00
_cell.angle_beta   90.00
_cell.angle_gamma   90.00
#
_symmetry.space_group_name_H-M   'P 1'
#
loop_
_entity.id
_entity.type
_entity.pdbx_description
1 polymer ?
#
loop_
_entity_poly.entity_id
_entity_poly.type
_entity_poly.pdbx_seq_one_letter_code
_entity_poly.pdbx_strand_id
1 'polypeptide(L)'
;MPNPEAESPQLRRERLAGLTAAALVCAALPTVALLVADTPTPDERKVAVTSFVGWLATGALLPMLYWSRYRALGFATHFAPVWLVAVAWCVAFLHGGWPAWAHGLPLGVIIGALARGRRGPQPGEETTAILVAALLGGGVAWLFVSRGRPFDPAGYFLLAVALGLVVWTATRLFRPWFELTLEPLVWIAYAIRGRGPGLADFPRTGPCLVIANHACWMDPGFLGKVIPRPITPMMTAAFYDLPVLRRIMVAFGVIRVPEKAIKRDATELQDAIAALDRGECVVIFPEGYLRRTEEQPLRRYGQGVWQILKARPHTPVFACWIEGGWGSYMSYFNGKPTKNKPRDVRRPIMVAVSEGKTVPQDLLTEHLKTRIYLMNQTIAARAYLELPELPRFEVPPKGEDAKPDEAEALS
;
A
#
# COMPACT_ATOMS: atom_id res chain seq x y z
N MET A 1 19.57 -3.21 33.76
CA MET A 1 18.12 -3.49 33.73
C MET A 1 17.49 -2.66 32.62
N PRO A 2 16.65 -3.20 31.72
CA PRO A 2 15.98 -2.40 30.70
C PRO A 2 14.91 -1.51 31.36
N ASN A 3 14.83 -0.25 30.92
CA ASN A 3 13.92 0.77 31.44
C ASN A 3 12.44 0.39 31.20
N PRO A 4 11.56 0.32 32.23
CA PRO A 4 10.19 -0.19 32.07
C PRO A 4 9.17 0.75 31.39
N GLU A 5 9.49 2.01 31.06
CA GLU A 5 8.46 2.97 30.58
C GLU A 5 8.88 3.86 29.40
N ALA A 6 9.79 3.40 28.53
CA ALA A 6 9.95 4.06 27.25
C ALA A 6 8.79 3.67 26.32
N GLU A 7 7.71 4.48 26.30
CA GLU A 7 6.61 4.36 25.34
C GLU A 7 7.19 4.03 23.95
N SER A 8 6.79 2.89 23.37
CA SER A 8 7.40 2.41 22.13
C SER A 8 7.31 3.51 21.08
N PRO A 9 8.32 3.67 20.21
CA PRO A 9 8.26 4.66 19.14
C PRO A 9 6.96 4.53 18.32
N GLN A 10 6.39 3.33 18.21
CA GLN A 10 5.09 3.10 17.59
C GLN A 10 3.93 3.74 18.38
N LEU A 11 3.80 3.47 19.69
CA LEU A 11 2.76 4.01 20.57
C LEU A 11 2.80 5.54 20.63
N ARG A 12 4.00 6.12 20.84
CA ARG A 12 4.19 7.59 20.83
C ARG A 12 3.71 8.22 19.53
N ARG A 13 3.98 7.56 18.40
CA ARG A 13 3.55 8.00 17.07
C ARG A 13 2.05 7.86 16.84
N GLU A 14 1.40 6.84 17.41
CA GLU A 14 -0.06 6.66 17.36
C GLU A 14 -0.78 7.71 18.19
N ARG A 15 -0.26 8.00 19.39
CA ARG A 15 -0.73 9.08 20.25
C ARG A 15 -0.65 10.44 19.54
N LEU A 16 0.48 10.76 18.91
CA LEU A 16 0.64 12.02 18.15
C LEU A 16 -0.32 12.12 16.95
N ALA A 17 -0.56 11.01 16.23
CA ALA A 17 -1.53 11.00 15.12
C ALA A 17 -2.97 11.21 15.63
N GLY A 18 -3.34 10.57 16.74
CA GLY A 18 -4.63 10.79 17.40
C GLY A 18 -4.80 12.23 17.89
N LEU A 19 -3.76 12.83 18.47
CA LEU A 19 -3.75 14.24 18.87
C LEU A 19 -3.88 15.19 17.68
N THR A 20 -3.21 14.89 16.56
CA THR A 20 -3.32 15.68 15.32
C THR A 20 -4.73 15.59 14.72
N ALA A 21 -5.31 14.38 14.69
CA ALA A 21 -6.69 14.18 14.26
C ALA A 21 -7.67 14.97 15.14
N ALA A 22 -7.50 14.88 16.47
CA ALA A 22 -8.32 15.62 17.43
C ALA A 22 -8.18 17.14 17.24
N ALA A 23 -6.96 17.66 17.03
CA ALA A 23 -6.73 19.08 16.76
C ALA A 23 -7.40 19.54 15.45
N LEU A 24 -7.32 18.76 14.38
CA LEU A 24 -7.98 19.05 13.10
C LEU A 24 -9.51 18.99 13.22
N VAL A 25 -10.05 18.01 13.96
CA VAL A 25 -11.48 17.92 14.30
C VAL A 25 -11.93 19.17 15.06
N CYS A 26 -11.18 19.60 16.08
CA CYS A 26 -11.48 20.80 16.85
C CYS A 26 -11.40 22.07 15.98
N ALA A 27 -10.42 22.16 15.08
CA ALA A 27 -10.28 23.29 14.15
C ALA A 27 -11.40 23.34 13.08
N ALA A 28 -12.04 22.21 12.79
CA ALA A 28 -13.18 22.14 11.88
C ALA A 28 -14.52 22.57 12.52
N LEU A 29 -14.62 22.59 13.87
CA LEU A 29 -15.84 22.94 14.63
C LEU A 29 -16.44 24.33 14.31
N PRO A 30 -15.67 25.41 14.02
CA PRO A 30 -16.25 26.70 13.65
C PRO A 30 -17.05 26.64 12.34
N THR A 31 -16.62 25.82 11.37
CA THR A 31 -17.36 25.54 10.12
C THR A 31 -18.70 24.86 10.39
N VAL A 32 -18.82 24.12 11.50
CA VAL A 32 -20.05 23.42 11.93
C VAL A 32 -21.06 24.37 12.51
N ALA A 33 -20.61 25.31 13.34
CA ALA A 33 -21.48 26.36 13.89
C ALA A 33 -22.15 27.16 12.76
N LEU A 34 -21.44 27.34 11.63
CA LEU A 34 -21.94 28.01 10.43
C LEU A 34 -22.94 27.17 9.61
N LEU A 35 -22.78 25.84 9.55
CA LEU A 35 -23.66 24.93 8.79
C LEU A 35 -24.98 24.60 9.50
N VAL A 36 -25.06 24.84 10.81
CA VAL A 36 -26.22 24.57 11.66
C VAL A 36 -26.86 25.87 12.17
N ALA A 37 -26.33 27.04 11.79
CA ALA A 37 -26.79 28.34 12.29
C ALA A 37 -28.27 28.62 11.97
N ASP A 38 -28.75 28.10 10.84
CA ASP A 38 -30.08 28.37 10.29
C ASP A 38 -31.17 27.41 10.80
N THR A 39 -30.84 26.52 11.76
CA THR A 39 -31.86 25.71 12.45
C THR A 39 -32.76 26.62 13.29
N PRO A 40 -34.09 26.52 13.13
CA PRO A 40 -35.01 27.55 13.61
C PRO A 40 -35.17 27.56 15.14
N THR A 41 -35.08 26.42 15.81
CA THR A 41 -35.18 26.35 17.28
C THR A 41 -33.84 26.02 17.97
N PRO A 42 -33.61 26.51 19.21
CA PRO A 42 -32.43 26.17 19.99
C PRO A 42 -32.24 24.66 20.21
N ASP A 43 -33.33 23.91 20.35
CA ASP A 43 -33.26 22.46 20.60
C ASP A 43 -32.94 21.68 19.33
N GLU A 44 -33.50 22.05 18.17
CA GLU A 44 -33.07 21.50 16.88
C GLU A 44 -31.60 21.82 16.59
N ARG A 45 -31.13 23.02 16.95
CA ARG A 45 -29.71 23.40 16.82
C ARG A 45 -28.81 22.48 17.64
N LYS A 46 -29.15 22.25 18.91
CA LYS A 46 -28.41 21.33 19.78
C LYS A 46 -28.36 19.92 19.20
N VAL A 47 -29.50 19.40 18.72
CA VAL A 47 -29.59 18.07 18.12
C VAL A 47 -28.72 17.98 16.87
N ALA A 48 -28.75 18.98 15.99
CA ALA A 48 -27.97 18.99 14.77
C ALA A 48 -26.46 19.12 15.03
N VAL A 49 -26.03 19.97 15.98
CA VAL A 49 -24.62 20.08 16.39
C VAL A 49 -24.12 18.77 17.02
N THR A 50 -24.85 18.22 17.99
CA THR A 50 -24.45 16.97 18.65
C THR A 50 -24.38 15.80 17.67
N SER A 51 -25.36 15.68 16.77
CA SER A 51 -25.36 14.66 15.71
C SER A 51 -24.17 14.82 14.76
N PHE A 52 -23.87 16.06 14.32
CA PHE A 52 -22.72 16.32 13.48
C PHE A 52 -21.41 15.90 14.16
N VAL A 53 -21.19 16.34 15.40
CA VAL A 53 -19.96 16.04 16.15
C VAL A 53 -19.82 14.53 16.37
N GLY A 54 -20.91 13.83 16.69
CA GLY A 54 -20.93 12.38 16.82
C GLY A 54 -20.52 11.67 15.53
N TRP A 55 -21.08 12.08 14.39
CA TRP A 55 -20.73 11.53 13.08
C TRP A 55 -19.31 11.87 12.65
N LEU A 56 -18.83 13.09 12.94
CA LEU A 56 -17.46 13.53 12.68
C LEU A 56 -16.45 12.68 13.47
N ALA A 57 -16.69 12.48 14.77
CA ALA A 57 -15.85 11.63 15.61
C ALA A 57 -15.85 10.18 15.11
N THR A 58 -17.03 9.64 14.78
CA THR A 58 -17.17 8.28 14.23
C THR A 58 -16.40 8.13 12.93
N GLY A 59 -16.51 9.09 12.02
CA GLY A 59 -15.78 9.11 10.75
C GLY A 59 -14.26 9.16 10.96
N ALA A 60 -13.79 9.98 11.90
CA ALA A 60 -12.36 10.12 12.19
C ALA A 60 -11.73 8.83 12.76
N LEU A 61 -12.53 7.98 13.43
CA LEU A 61 -12.08 6.70 13.96
C LEU A 61 -11.88 5.63 12.87
N LEU A 62 -12.64 5.66 11.77
CA LEU A 62 -12.57 4.61 10.75
C LEU A 62 -11.15 4.42 10.16
N PRO A 63 -10.44 5.47 9.72
CA PRO A 63 -9.06 5.33 9.26
C PRO A 63 -8.08 4.91 10.37
N MET A 64 -8.39 5.22 11.64
CA MET A 64 -7.56 4.87 12.81
C MET A 64 -7.60 3.38 13.14
N LEU A 65 -8.75 2.74 12.93
CA LEU A 65 -8.91 1.30 13.08
C LEU A 65 -8.29 0.53 11.90
N TYR A 66 -8.09 1.20 10.76
CA TYR A 66 -7.51 0.57 9.60
C TYR A 66 -6.00 0.36 9.78
N TRP A 67 -5.59 -0.90 9.58
CA TRP A 67 -4.28 -1.39 10.00
C TRP A 67 -3.11 -0.80 9.18
N SER A 68 -3.32 -0.46 7.91
CA SER A 68 -2.28 0.08 7.02
C SER A 68 -2.34 1.61 6.96
N ARG A 69 -1.31 2.27 7.52
CA ARG A 69 -1.25 3.74 7.59
C ARG A 69 -1.09 4.39 6.21
N TYR A 70 -0.35 3.78 5.30
CA TYR A 70 -0.18 4.30 3.94
C TYR A 70 -1.51 4.27 3.16
N ARG A 71 -2.20 3.13 3.19
CA ARG A 71 -3.51 2.95 2.51
C ARG A 71 -4.64 3.75 3.14
N ALA A 72 -4.47 4.23 4.38
CA ALA A 72 -5.45 5.10 5.02
C ALA A 72 -5.71 6.40 4.21
N LEU A 73 -4.73 6.88 3.45
CA LEU A 73 -4.92 8.01 2.52
C LEU A 73 -5.97 7.74 1.44
N GLY A 74 -6.18 6.46 1.09
CA GLY A 74 -7.23 6.05 0.15
C GLY A 74 -8.63 6.44 0.63
N PHE A 75 -8.88 6.48 1.94
CA PHE A 75 -10.18 6.91 2.48
C PHE A 75 -10.48 8.36 2.11
N ALA A 76 -9.50 9.27 2.23
CA ALA A 76 -9.70 10.68 1.88
C ALA A 76 -10.09 10.84 0.40
N THR A 77 -9.45 10.08 -0.49
CA THR A 77 -9.75 10.11 -1.93
C THR A 77 -11.09 9.45 -2.32
N HIS A 78 -11.64 8.56 -1.50
CA HIS A 78 -12.98 8.01 -1.72
C HIS A 78 -14.07 8.95 -1.18
N PHE A 79 -13.87 9.50 0.01
CA PHE A 79 -14.90 10.26 0.71
C PHE A 79 -14.96 11.73 0.30
N ALA A 80 -13.85 12.35 -0.12
CA ALA A 80 -13.85 13.75 -0.57
C ALA A 80 -14.71 13.98 -1.83
N PRO A 81 -14.62 13.16 -2.91
CA PRO A 81 -15.51 13.31 -4.07
C PRO A 81 -16.98 13.06 -3.70
N VAL A 82 -17.27 12.02 -2.93
CA VAL A 82 -18.64 11.68 -2.50
C VAL A 82 -19.26 12.82 -1.71
N TRP A 83 -18.50 13.43 -0.81
CA TRP A 83 -18.94 14.57 -0.03
C TRP A 83 -19.18 15.81 -0.87
N LEU A 84 -18.27 16.17 -1.78
CA LEU A 84 -18.46 17.31 -2.69
C LEU A 84 -19.68 17.12 -3.60
N VAL A 85 -19.90 15.91 -4.12
CA VAL A 85 -21.08 15.58 -4.91
C VAL A 85 -22.35 15.73 -4.07
N ALA A 86 -22.34 15.29 -2.81
CA ALA A 86 -23.47 15.49 -1.91
C ALA A 86 -23.75 16.98 -1.63
N VAL A 87 -22.71 17.80 -1.42
CA VAL A 87 -22.84 19.26 -1.28
C VAL A 87 -23.46 19.87 -2.53
N ALA A 88 -22.92 19.55 -3.71
CA ALA A 88 -23.43 20.06 -5.00
C ALA A 88 -24.89 19.65 -5.23
N TRP A 89 -25.24 18.41 -4.91
CA TRP A 89 -26.62 17.91 -5.00
C TRP A 89 -27.56 18.64 -4.06
N CYS A 90 -27.15 18.87 -2.79
CA CYS A 90 -27.97 19.64 -1.84
C CYS A 90 -28.21 21.07 -2.34
N VAL A 91 -27.17 21.75 -2.82
CA VAL A 91 -27.30 23.10 -3.39
C VAL A 91 -28.28 23.10 -4.58
N ALA A 92 -28.14 22.14 -5.50
CA ALA A 92 -28.92 22.08 -6.73
C ALA A 92 -30.38 21.66 -6.51
N PHE A 93 -30.68 20.78 -5.56
CA PHE A 93 -31.99 20.11 -5.48
C PHE A 93 -32.72 20.23 -4.14
N LEU A 94 -32.05 20.64 -3.06
CA LEU A 94 -32.72 20.75 -1.77
C LEU A 94 -33.55 22.04 -1.69
N HIS A 95 -34.84 21.89 -1.41
CA HIS A 95 -35.80 22.99 -1.24
C HIS A 95 -36.17 23.24 0.24
N GLY A 96 -35.49 22.58 1.18
CA GLY A 96 -35.76 22.64 2.62
C GLY A 96 -34.49 22.77 3.46
N GLY A 97 -34.53 22.31 4.71
CA GLY A 97 -33.42 22.46 5.67
C GLY A 97 -32.15 21.71 5.28
N TRP A 98 -31.00 22.38 5.41
CA TRP A 98 -29.69 21.81 5.10
C TRP A 98 -29.36 20.61 6.00
N PRO A 99 -29.01 19.43 5.45
CA PRO A 99 -28.76 18.22 6.24
C PRO A 99 -27.35 18.25 6.86
N ALA A 100 -27.11 19.22 7.75
CA ALA A 100 -25.79 19.48 8.33
C ALA A 100 -25.11 18.21 8.88
N TRP A 101 -25.87 17.37 9.57
CA TRP A 101 -25.40 16.11 10.16
C TRP A 101 -24.75 15.16 9.14
N ALA A 102 -25.22 15.14 7.88
CA ALA A 102 -24.75 14.22 6.85
C ALA A 102 -23.31 14.52 6.40
N HIS A 103 -22.82 15.74 6.66
CA HIS A 103 -21.44 16.13 6.37
C HIS A 103 -20.44 15.66 7.43
N GLY A 104 -20.89 15.35 8.65
CA GLY A 104 -20.03 14.97 9.76
C GLY A 104 -19.20 13.72 9.45
N LEU A 105 -19.85 12.63 9.05
CA LEU A 105 -19.18 11.35 8.77
C LEU A 105 -18.10 11.47 7.68
N PRO A 106 -18.38 11.95 6.45
CA PRO A 106 -17.37 12.03 5.41
C PRO A 106 -16.23 13.00 5.74
N LEU A 107 -16.51 14.15 6.36
CA LEU A 107 -15.46 15.06 6.83
C LEU A 107 -14.59 14.40 7.91
N GLY A 108 -15.21 13.63 8.81
CA GLY A 108 -14.51 12.86 9.82
C GLY A 108 -13.56 11.85 9.19
N VAL A 109 -14.04 11.09 8.20
CA VAL A 109 -13.21 10.13 7.46
C VAL A 109 -12.04 10.81 6.76
N ILE A 110 -12.25 11.97 6.12
CA ILE A 110 -11.19 12.75 5.48
C ILE A 110 -10.14 13.18 6.52
N ILE A 111 -10.57 13.78 7.64
CA ILE A 111 -9.67 14.24 8.70
C ILE A 111 -8.89 13.07 9.30
N GLY A 112 -9.56 11.97 9.64
CA GLY A 112 -8.92 10.77 10.16
C GLY A 112 -7.90 10.19 9.16
N ALA A 113 -8.23 10.19 7.88
CA ALA A 113 -7.37 9.68 6.83
C ALA A 113 -6.11 10.53 6.67
N LEU A 114 -6.24 11.86 6.71
CA LEU A 114 -5.10 12.80 6.64
C LEU A 114 -4.22 12.72 7.90
N ALA A 115 -4.83 12.57 9.08
CA ALA A 115 -4.07 12.46 10.33
C ALA A 115 -3.32 11.13 10.48
N ARG A 116 -3.90 10.03 9.96
CA ARG A 116 -3.27 8.70 9.96
C ARG A 116 -2.27 8.54 8.82
N GLY A 117 -2.66 9.03 7.65
CA GLY A 117 -2.04 8.78 6.37
C GLY A 117 -0.59 9.25 6.34
N ARG A 118 0.35 8.35 6.05
CA ARG A 118 1.75 8.71 5.82
C ARG A 118 2.31 7.96 4.61
N ARG A 119 2.97 8.68 3.71
CA ARG A 119 3.69 8.16 2.54
C ARG A 119 5.06 8.84 2.51
N GLY A 120 6.14 8.11 2.80
CA GLY A 120 7.51 8.64 2.72
C GLY A 120 7.71 9.99 3.46
N PRO A 121 8.53 10.93 2.94
CA PRO A 121 8.40 12.35 3.28
C PRO A 121 7.00 12.82 2.83
N GLN A 122 6.24 13.36 3.78
CA GLN A 122 4.77 13.44 3.74
C GLN A 122 4.17 14.02 2.44
N PRO A 123 2.96 13.58 2.03
CA PRO A 123 2.23 14.15 0.89
C PRO A 123 1.63 15.52 1.27
N GLY A 124 2.50 16.52 1.42
CA GLY A 124 2.11 17.86 1.89
C GLY A 124 1.13 18.53 0.92
N GLU A 125 1.41 18.48 -0.38
CA GLU A 125 0.59 19.12 -1.41
C GLU A 125 -0.79 18.47 -1.53
N GLU A 126 -0.86 17.13 -1.55
CA GLU A 126 -2.13 16.40 -1.65
C GLU A 126 -3.01 16.63 -0.41
N THR A 127 -2.40 16.68 0.77
CA THR A 127 -3.09 16.99 2.04
C THR A 127 -3.65 18.40 2.00
N THR A 128 -2.83 19.38 1.62
CA THR A 128 -3.26 20.78 1.49
C THR A 128 -4.38 20.92 0.47
N ALA A 129 -4.28 20.27 -0.70
CA ALA A 129 -5.33 20.32 -1.73
C ALA A 129 -6.68 19.77 -1.22
N ILE A 130 -6.68 18.66 -0.48
CA ILE A 130 -7.90 18.11 0.12
C ILE A 130 -8.47 19.06 1.19
N LEU A 131 -7.61 19.65 2.04
CA LEU A 131 -8.07 20.60 3.06
C LEU A 131 -8.68 21.86 2.43
N VAL A 132 -8.04 22.40 1.39
CA VAL A 132 -8.58 23.54 0.63
C VAL A 132 -9.91 23.17 -0.02
N ALA A 133 -10.02 22.00 -0.66
CA ALA A 133 -11.28 21.53 -1.23
C ALA A 133 -12.39 21.37 -0.17
N ALA A 134 -12.05 20.88 1.02
CA ALA A 134 -12.97 20.76 2.15
C ALA A 134 -13.44 22.15 2.64
N LEU A 135 -12.54 23.12 2.75
CA LEU A 135 -12.88 24.50 3.12
C LEU A 135 -13.78 25.16 2.06
N LEU A 136 -13.48 24.97 0.77
CA LEU A 136 -14.29 25.47 -0.34
C LEU A 136 -15.71 24.87 -0.32
N GLY A 137 -15.83 23.54 -0.18
CA GLY A 137 -17.13 22.88 -0.09
C GLY A 137 -17.95 23.33 1.13
N GLY A 138 -17.28 23.51 2.29
CA GLY A 138 -17.90 24.03 3.50
C GLY A 138 -18.35 25.48 3.36
N GLY A 139 -17.55 26.32 2.70
CA GLY A 139 -17.89 27.71 2.39
C GLY A 139 -19.09 27.84 1.46
N VAL A 140 -19.17 26.99 0.42
CA VAL A 140 -20.32 26.93 -0.49
C VAL A 140 -21.59 26.53 0.27
N ALA A 141 -21.50 25.51 1.11
CA ALA A 141 -22.62 25.06 1.94
C ALA A 141 -23.10 26.19 2.88
N TRP A 142 -22.18 26.93 3.50
CA TRP A 142 -22.53 28.11 4.30
C TRP A 142 -23.18 29.24 3.48
N LEU A 143 -22.65 29.54 2.28
CA LEU A 143 -23.25 30.53 1.38
C LEU A 143 -24.67 30.15 1.00
N PHE A 144 -24.94 28.86 0.77
CA PHE A 144 -26.27 28.36 0.44
C PHE A 144 -27.23 28.55 1.62
N VAL A 145 -26.81 28.13 2.82
CA VAL A 145 -27.60 28.29 4.05
C VAL A 145 -27.89 29.76 4.35
N SER A 146 -26.91 30.65 4.18
CA SER A 146 -27.06 32.07 4.54
C SER A 146 -27.86 32.91 3.53
N ARG A 147 -27.86 32.54 2.24
CA ARG A 147 -28.48 33.36 1.18
C ARG A 147 -29.69 32.72 0.52
N GLY A 148 -29.93 31.43 0.73
CA GLY A 148 -31.03 30.71 0.08
C GLY A 148 -30.90 30.70 -1.44
N ARG A 149 -32.04 30.67 -2.14
CA ARG A 149 -32.11 30.62 -3.61
C ARG A 149 -32.54 31.97 -4.20
N PRO A 150 -32.09 32.33 -5.41
CA PRO A 150 -31.21 31.56 -6.32
C PRO A 150 -29.76 31.53 -5.85
N PHE A 151 -29.06 30.42 -6.14
CA PHE A 151 -27.67 30.26 -5.72
C PHE A 151 -26.70 31.01 -6.66
N ASP A 152 -25.76 31.74 -6.07
CA ASP A 152 -24.80 32.60 -6.76
C ASP A 152 -23.89 31.79 -7.71
N PRO A 153 -23.70 32.22 -8.98
CA PRO A 153 -22.70 31.65 -9.88
C PRO A 153 -21.31 31.46 -9.27
N ALA A 154 -20.90 32.35 -8.35
CA ALA A 154 -19.64 32.21 -7.62
C ALA A 154 -19.56 30.91 -6.81
N GLY A 155 -20.65 30.46 -6.21
CA GLY A 155 -20.68 29.22 -5.44
C GLY A 155 -20.49 27.97 -6.31
N TYR A 156 -21.05 27.96 -7.53
CA TYR A 156 -20.80 26.90 -8.51
C TYR A 156 -19.35 26.88 -8.98
N PHE A 157 -18.73 28.05 -9.18
CA PHE A 157 -17.30 28.13 -9.49
C PHE A 157 -16.43 27.55 -8.37
N LEU A 158 -16.70 27.87 -7.11
CA LEU A 158 -15.96 27.31 -5.98
C LEU A 158 -16.10 25.77 -5.87
N LEU A 159 -17.29 25.22 -6.18
CA LEU A 159 -17.49 23.77 -6.26
C LEU A 159 -16.66 23.13 -7.37
N ALA A 160 -16.57 23.77 -8.54
CA ALA A 160 -15.76 23.28 -9.65
C ALA A 160 -14.25 23.28 -9.29
N VAL A 161 -13.78 24.32 -8.61
CA VAL A 161 -12.39 24.39 -8.10
C VAL A 161 -12.14 23.29 -7.06
N ALA A 162 -13.05 23.09 -6.10
CA ALA A 162 -12.95 22.04 -5.10
C ALA A 162 -12.90 20.64 -5.74
N LEU A 163 -13.74 20.40 -6.75
CA LEU A 163 -13.75 19.15 -7.51
C LEU A 163 -12.43 18.95 -8.25
N GLY A 164 -11.89 20.00 -8.89
CA GLY A 164 -10.59 19.95 -9.57
C GLY A 164 -9.45 19.55 -8.64
N LEU A 165 -9.41 20.12 -7.42
CA LEU A 165 -8.43 19.77 -6.39
C LEU A 165 -8.58 18.31 -5.93
N VAL A 166 -9.81 17.84 -5.71
CA VAL A 166 -10.07 16.45 -5.31
C VAL A 166 -9.68 15.47 -6.41
N VAL A 167 -10.01 15.76 -7.68
CA VAL A 167 -9.61 14.93 -8.83
C VAL A 167 -8.09 14.90 -8.94
N TRP A 168 -7.42 16.06 -8.86
CA TRP A 168 -5.96 16.13 -8.88
C TRP A 168 -5.35 15.26 -7.79
N THR A 169 -5.80 15.39 -6.54
CA THR A 169 -5.30 14.55 -5.44
C THR A 169 -5.60 13.06 -5.65
N ALA A 170 -6.78 12.70 -6.15
CA ALA A 170 -7.13 11.31 -6.45
C ALA A 170 -6.19 10.67 -7.48
N THR A 171 -5.72 11.43 -8.48
CA THR A 171 -4.71 10.93 -9.44
C THR A 171 -3.35 10.67 -8.79
N ARG A 172 -2.91 11.55 -7.88
CA ARG A 172 -1.63 11.44 -7.16
C ARG A 172 -1.61 10.32 -6.11
N LEU A 173 -2.78 10.07 -5.52
CA LEU A 173 -3.05 9.02 -4.55
C LEU A 173 -3.82 7.84 -5.16
N PHE A 174 -3.67 7.62 -6.47
CA PHE A 174 -4.33 6.52 -7.19
C PHE A 174 -3.99 5.16 -6.60
N ARG A 175 -2.73 4.95 -6.17
CA ARG A 175 -2.30 3.67 -5.60
C ARG A 175 -2.96 3.36 -4.25
N PRO A 176 -2.92 4.23 -3.21
CA PRO A 176 -3.70 4.02 -1.99
C PRO A 176 -5.20 3.83 -2.25
N TRP A 177 -5.77 4.62 -3.18
CA TRP A 177 -7.16 4.49 -3.59
C TRP A 177 -7.43 3.09 -4.13
N PHE A 178 -6.69 2.66 -5.14
CA PHE A 178 -6.86 1.36 -5.78
C PHE A 178 -6.65 0.21 -4.79
N GLU A 179 -5.55 0.21 -4.02
CA GLU A 179 -5.28 -0.85 -3.06
C GLU A 179 -6.39 -0.97 -2.00
N LEU A 180 -6.99 0.16 -1.57
CA LEU A 180 -8.13 0.16 -0.65
C LEU A 180 -9.39 -0.39 -1.31
N THR A 181 -9.68 -0.01 -2.56
CA THR A 181 -10.85 -0.51 -3.31
C THR A 181 -10.78 -2.02 -3.54
N LEU A 182 -9.59 -2.55 -3.78
CA LEU A 182 -9.37 -3.99 -4.04
C LEU A 182 -9.30 -4.82 -2.76
N GLU A 183 -9.13 -4.19 -1.59
CA GLU A 183 -8.94 -4.89 -0.33
C GLU A 183 -10.08 -5.84 0.07
N PRO A 184 -11.37 -5.48 -0.06
CA PRO A 184 -12.47 -6.40 0.22
C PRO A 184 -12.40 -7.68 -0.63
N LEU A 185 -12.04 -7.57 -1.91
CA LEU A 185 -11.88 -8.72 -2.80
C LEU A 185 -10.72 -9.62 -2.35
N VAL A 186 -9.59 -9.01 -1.98
CA VAL A 186 -8.44 -9.74 -1.44
C VAL A 186 -8.79 -10.42 -0.12
N TRP A 187 -9.57 -9.78 0.75
CA TRP A 187 -10.00 -10.34 2.04
C TRP A 187 -10.97 -11.52 1.90
N ILE A 188 -11.86 -11.48 0.91
CA ILE A 188 -12.74 -12.60 0.56
C ILE A 188 -11.92 -13.78 0.05
N ALA A 189 -10.91 -13.54 -0.79
CA ALA A 189 -10.09 -14.60 -1.38
C ALA A 189 -9.02 -15.16 -0.41
N TYR A 190 -8.40 -14.31 0.41
CA TYR A 190 -7.20 -14.63 1.18
C TYR A 190 -7.24 -14.11 2.62
N ALA A 191 -6.85 -14.97 3.56
CA ALA A 191 -6.61 -14.63 4.96
C ALA A 191 -5.10 -14.45 5.19
N ILE A 192 -4.60 -13.24 4.90
CA ILE A 192 -3.16 -12.93 4.90
C ILE A 192 -2.70 -12.51 6.30
N ARG A 193 -1.60 -13.11 6.79
CA ARG A 193 -0.95 -12.77 8.07
C ARG A 193 0.55 -12.60 7.89
N GLY A 194 1.11 -11.56 8.52
CA GLY A 194 2.55 -11.33 8.58
C GLY A 194 3.14 -11.75 9.93
N ARG A 195 4.36 -12.29 9.93
CA ARG A 195 5.16 -12.55 11.14
C ARG A 195 6.64 -12.21 10.90
N GLY A 196 7.39 -12.07 12.00
CA GLY A 196 8.83 -11.87 11.98
C GLY A 196 9.27 -10.47 12.42
N PRO A 197 10.54 -10.33 12.83
CA PRO A 197 11.07 -9.11 13.44
C PRO A 197 11.09 -7.92 12.46
N GLY A 198 11.22 -8.19 11.15
CA GLY A 198 11.27 -7.13 10.14
C GLY A 198 10.01 -6.29 10.02
N LEU A 199 8.86 -6.76 10.53
CA LEU A 199 7.61 -6.00 10.48
C LEU A 199 7.58 -4.82 11.46
N ALA A 200 8.21 -4.97 12.63
CA ALA A 200 8.25 -3.92 13.64
C ALA A 200 9.22 -2.80 13.26
N ASP A 201 10.38 -3.19 12.73
CA ASP A 201 11.50 -2.29 12.43
C ASP A 201 11.68 -2.00 10.94
N PHE A 202 10.63 -2.20 10.12
CA PHE A 202 10.70 -1.94 8.68
C PHE A 202 10.97 -0.44 8.42
N PRO A 203 12.01 -0.08 7.64
CA PRO A 203 12.34 1.31 7.33
C PRO A 203 11.20 2.01 6.59
N ARG A 204 10.76 3.16 7.12
CA ARG A 204 9.67 3.96 6.53
C ARG A 204 10.08 4.69 5.25
N THR A 205 11.36 5.04 5.18
CA THR A 205 11.99 5.80 4.09
C THR A 205 13.36 5.21 3.81
N GLY A 206 13.91 5.53 2.64
CA GLY A 206 15.20 5.01 2.20
C GLY A 206 15.10 3.66 1.51
N PRO A 207 16.20 3.25 0.85
CA PRO A 207 16.25 2.05 0.02
C PRO A 207 16.04 0.79 0.85
N CYS A 208 15.17 -0.09 0.39
CA CYS A 208 15.04 -1.44 0.91
C CYS A 208 14.95 -2.42 -0.26
N LEU A 209 15.63 -3.56 -0.15
CA LEU A 209 15.46 -4.68 -1.06
C LEU A 209 14.73 -5.81 -0.34
N VAL A 210 13.61 -6.25 -0.89
CA VAL A 210 12.84 -7.38 -0.38
C VAL A 210 13.00 -8.54 -1.35
N ILE A 211 13.41 -9.69 -0.82
CA ILE A 211 13.53 -10.94 -1.57
C ILE A 211 12.57 -11.97 -1.01
N ALA A 212 11.97 -12.80 -1.85
CA ALA A 212 11.07 -13.87 -1.42
C ALA A 212 11.11 -15.08 -2.35
N ASN A 213 10.58 -16.20 -1.87
CA ASN A 213 10.19 -17.33 -2.72
C ASN A 213 8.97 -16.97 -3.58
N HIS A 214 8.77 -17.67 -4.70
CA HIS A 214 7.69 -17.38 -5.64
C HIS A 214 6.83 -18.62 -5.96
N ALA A 215 5.63 -18.71 -5.38
CA ALA A 215 4.70 -19.82 -5.51
C ALA A 215 3.45 -19.52 -6.36
N CYS A 216 2.96 -18.29 -6.40
CA CYS A 216 1.80 -17.92 -7.21
C CYS A 216 1.85 -16.46 -7.72
N TRP A 217 1.01 -16.13 -8.72
CA TRP A 217 0.98 -14.76 -9.27
C TRP A 217 0.64 -13.67 -8.24
N MET A 218 -0.01 -14.04 -7.12
CA MET A 218 -0.46 -13.09 -6.10
C MET A 218 0.62 -12.77 -5.04
N ASP A 219 1.79 -13.40 -5.10
CA ASP A 219 2.87 -13.18 -4.12
C ASP A 219 3.29 -11.70 -3.95
N PRO A 220 3.46 -10.88 -5.01
CA PRO A 220 3.71 -9.44 -4.84
C PRO A 220 2.57 -8.75 -4.08
N GLY A 221 1.32 -9.17 -4.29
CA GLY A 221 0.15 -8.67 -3.58
C GLY A 221 0.15 -9.05 -2.10
N PHE A 222 0.60 -10.26 -1.76
CA PHE A 222 0.75 -10.69 -0.37
C PHE A 222 1.83 -9.89 0.37
N LEU A 223 2.97 -9.66 -0.28
CA LEU A 223 4.02 -8.77 0.24
C LEU A 223 3.52 -7.33 0.39
N GLY A 224 2.84 -6.79 -0.62
CA GLY A 224 2.25 -5.44 -0.57
C GLY A 224 1.16 -5.32 0.50
N LYS A 225 0.48 -6.43 0.83
CA LYS A 225 -0.40 -6.49 1.98
C LYS A 225 0.43 -6.34 3.24
N VAL A 226 1.44 -7.16 3.49
CA VAL A 226 2.13 -7.29 4.79
C VAL A 226 3.15 -6.17 5.07
N ILE A 227 3.85 -5.66 4.04
CA ILE A 227 4.88 -4.64 4.19
C ILE A 227 4.23 -3.27 4.50
N PRO A 228 4.72 -2.52 5.51
CA PRO A 228 4.05 -1.32 6.01
C PRO A 228 4.26 -0.06 5.14
N ARG A 229 4.71 -0.21 3.89
CA ARG A 229 4.96 0.88 2.94
C ARG A 229 4.78 0.39 1.49
N PRO A 230 4.69 1.32 0.51
CA PRO A 230 4.56 0.95 -0.90
C PRO A 230 5.78 0.15 -1.36
N ILE A 231 5.52 -0.96 -2.06
CA ILE A 231 6.53 -1.79 -2.70
C ILE A 231 6.64 -1.49 -4.20
N THR A 232 7.82 -1.68 -4.76
CA THR A 232 8.12 -1.55 -6.18
C THR A 232 8.50 -2.95 -6.71
N PRO A 233 7.51 -3.77 -7.13
CA PRO A 233 7.80 -5.10 -7.63
C PRO A 233 8.37 -5.07 -9.04
N MET A 234 9.08 -6.14 -9.39
CA MET A 234 9.50 -6.44 -10.76
C MET A 234 8.53 -7.44 -11.38
N MET A 235 8.06 -7.18 -12.61
CA MET A 235 7.06 -8.01 -13.29
C MET A 235 7.47 -8.26 -14.74
N THR A 236 7.30 -9.49 -15.22
CA THR A 236 7.62 -9.85 -16.60
C THR A 236 6.71 -9.14 -17.61
N ALA A 237 7.26 -8.85 -18.80
CA ALA A 237 6.57 -8.19 -19.90
C ALA A 237 5.23 -8.86 -20.27
N ALA A 238 5.17 -10.19 -20.25
CA ALA A 238 3.96 -11.00 -20.48
C ALA A 238 2.74 -10.48 -19.72
N PHE A 239 2.92 -10.13 -18.44
CA PHE A 239 1.85 -9.63 -17.58
C PHE A 239 1.82 -8.11 -17.60
N TYR A 240 2.98 -7.48 -17.50
CA TYR A 240 3.10 -6.02 -17.44
C TYR A 240 2.39 -5.33 -18.61
N ASP A 241 2.52 -5.86 -19.83
CA ASP A 241 2.02 -5.22 -21.04
C ASP A 241 0.55 -5.51 -21.38
N LEU A 242 -0.18 -6.23 -20.51
CA LEU A 242 -1.61 -6.44 -20.70
C LEU A 242 -2.33 -5.07 -20.70
N PRO A 243 -3.23 -4.75 -21.66
CA PRO A 243 -3.67 -3.38 -21.95
C PRO A 243 -4.21 -2.57 -20.75
N VAL A 244 -4.95 -3.22 -19.86
CA VAL A 244 -5.47 -2.61 -18.62
C VAL A 244 -4.44 -2.64 -17.50
N LEU A 245 -3.72 -3.77 -17.35
CA LEU A 245 -2.75 -3.95 -16.28
C LEU A 245 -1.58 -2.98 -16.44
N ARG A 246 -1.11 -2.73 -17.66
CA ARG A 246 -0.02 -1.81 -17.97
C ARG A 246 -0.22 -0.43 -17.38
N ARG A 247 -1.44 0.12 -17.50
CA ARG A 247 -1.76 1.45 -16.94
C ARG A 247 -1.63 1.47 -15.42
N ILE A 248 -2.09 0.41 -14.77
CA ILE A 248 -1.98 0.25 -13.31
C ILE A 248 -0.51 0.07 -12.91
N MET A 249 0.24 -0.77 -13.64
CA MET A 249 1.65 -1.04 -13.37
C MET A 249 2.52 0.22 -13.48
N VAL A 250 2.30 1.02 -14.53
CA VAL A 250 2.96 2.34 -14.69
C VAL A 250 2.62 3.25 -13.52
N ALA A 251 1.34 3.36 -13.14
CA ALA A 251 0.93 4.20 -12.02
C ALA A 251 1.50 3.72 -10.66
N PHE A 252 1.79 2.43 -10.54
CA PHE A 252 2.33 1.83 -9.32
C PHE A 252 3.86 1.87 -9.26
N GLY A 253 4.51 2.29 -10.35
CA GLY A 253 5.97 2.30 -10.49
C GLY A 253 6.58 0.91 -10.66
N VAL A 254 5.81 -0.09 -11.09
CA VAL A 254 6.30 -1.47 -11.28
C VAL A 254 7.38 -1.49 -12.34
N ILE A 255 8.45 -2.24 -12.07
CA ILE A 255 9.59 -2.37 -12.99
C ILE A 255 9.26 -3.48 -13.98
N ARG A 256 9.31 -3.16 -15.27
CA ARG A 256 9.05 -4.11 -16.35
C ARG A 256 10.30 -4.93 -16.64
N VAL A 257 10.18 -6.26 -16.60
CA VAL A 257 11.26 -7.22 -16.90
C VAL A 257 11.03 -7.84 -18.28
N PRO A 258 11.94 -7.69 -19.25
CA PRO A 258 11.83 -8.35 -20.55
C PRO A 258 11.78 -9.89 -20.41
N GLU A 259 10.95 -10.57 -21.22
CA GLU A 259 10.92 -12.04 -21.24
C GLU A 259 12.20 -12.67 -21.78
N LYS A 260 12.85 -11.98 -22.72
CA LYS A 260 14.13 -12.39 -23.30
C LYS A 260 15.18 -11.40 -22.87
N ALA A 261 16.28 -11.90 -22.32
CA ALA A 261 17.44 -11.08 -21.99
C ALA A 261 17.96 -10.42 -23.27
N ILE A 262 17.72 -9.12 -23.42
CA ILE A 262 18.31 -8.34 -24.50
C ILE A 262 19.77 -8.16 -24.10
N LYS A 263 20.68 -8.91 -24.74
CA LYS A 263 22.12 -9.06 -24.41
C LYS A 263 22.94 -7.77 -24.23
N ARG A 264 22.36 -6.57 -24.42
CA ARG A 264 23.11 -5.30 -24.38
C ARG A 264 22.73 -4.34 -23.27
N ASP A 265 21.51 -4.36 -22.72
CA ASP A 265 21.13 -3.47 -21.62
C ASP A 265 20.12 -4.16 -20.69
N ALA A 266 20.56 -4.55 -19.49
CA ALA A 266 19.67 -5.03 -18.42
C ALA A 266 18.93 -3.84 -17.79
N THR A 267 18.10 -3.17 -18.60
CA THR A 267 17.36 -1.95 -18.24
C THR A 267 16.57 -2.09 -16.94
N GLU A 268 16.00 -3.27 -16.69
CA GLU A 268 15.26 -3.59 -15.48
C GLU A 268 16.11 -3.52 -14.21
N LEU A 269 17.41 -3.82 -14.30
CA LEU A 269 18.33 -3.73 -13.16
C LEU A 269 18.73 -2.28 -12.90
N GLN A 270 18.90 -1.49 -13.95
CA GLN A 270 19.13 -0.05 -13.82
C GLN A 270 17.91 0.66 -13.22
N ASP A 271 16.71 0.29 -13.65
CA ASP A 271 15.46 0.79 -13.07
C ASP A 271 15.32 0.42 -11.60
N ALA A 272 15.71 -0.81 -11.22
CA ALA A 272 15.74 -1.25 -9.83
C ALA A 272 16.75 -0.45 -9.00
N ILE A 273 17.96 -0.21 -9.52
CA ILE A 273 18.98 0.61 -8.86
C ILE A 273 18.47 2.06 -8.70
N ALA A 274 17.89 2.64 -9.75
CA ALA A 274 17.33 3.98 -9.71
C ALA A 274 16.14 4.09 -8.72
N ALA A 275 15.31 3.05 -8.60
CA ALA A 275 14.25 2.99 -7.61
C ALA A 275 14.82 2.97 -6.17
N LEU A 276 15.88 2.19 -5.93
CA LEU A 276 16.59 2.22 -4.65
C LEU A 276 17.20 3.60 -4.37
N ASP A 277 17.77 4.28 -5.38
CA ASP A 277 18.31 5.63 -5.22
C ASP A 277 17.26 6.67 -4.82
N ARG A 278 16.02 6.50 -5.30
CA ARG A 278 14.86 7.29 -4.86
C ARG A 278 14.34 6.89 -3.46
N GLY A 279 14.98 5.92 -2.81
CA GLY A 279 14.61 5.41 -1.51
C GLY A 279 13.35 4.54 -1.53
N GLU A 280 13.06 3.86 -2.64
CA GLU A 280 11.93 2.94 -2.77
C GLU A 280 12.22 1.56 -2.16
N CYS A 281 11.15 0.78 -1.96
CA CYS A 281 11.22 -0.59 -1.46
C CYS A 281 11.08 -1.55 -2.64
N VAL A 282 12.19 -1.96 -3.26
CA VAL A 282 12.18 -2.86 -4.41
C VAL A 282 11.90 -4.29 -3.95
N VAL A 283 10.95 -4.97 -4.61
CA VAL A 283 10.63 -6.38 -4.38
C VAL A 283 11.09 -7.17 -5.60
N ILE A 284 11.93 -8.17 -5.36
CA ILE A 284 12.40 -9.10 -6.38
C ILE A 284 12.13 -10.54 -5.93
N PHE A 285 11.70 -11.37 -6.88
CA PHE A 285 11.62 -12.82 -6.73
C PHE A 285 12.79 -13.41 -7.50
N PRO A 286 13.96 -13.62 -6.87
CA PRO A 286 15.18 -13.83 -7.63
C PRO A 286 15.20 -15.17 -8.37
N GLU A 287 14.28 -16.09 -8.09
CA GLU A 287 14.08 -17.34 -8.84
C GLU A 287 13.72 -17.08 -10.32
N GLY A 288 13.12 -15.93 -10.64
CA GLY A 288 12.70 -15.56 -12.00
C GLY A 288 11.50 -16.35 -12.55
N TYR A 289 11.09 -17.41 -11.86
CA TYR A 289 9.98 -18.28 -12.23
C TYR A 289 9.16 -18.64 -11.01
N LEU A 290 7.88 -18.91 -11.24
CA LEU A 290 7.02 -19.54 -10.25
C LEU A 290 7.43 -20.99 -9.99
N ARG A 291 7.29 -21.44 -8.75
CA ARG A 291 7.35 -22.83 -8.31
C ARG A 291 6.56 -23.74 -9.26
N ARG A 292 7.14 -24.89 -9.58
CA ARG A 292 6.57 -25.88 -10.52
C ARG A 292 6.26 -27.22 -9.89
N THR A 293 6.99 -27.59 -8.84
CA THR A 293 6.85 -28.87 -8.16
C THR A 293 6.78 -28.67 -6.66
N GLU A 294 6.28 -29.67 -5.94
CA GLU A 294 6.16 -29.58 -4.49
C GLU A 294 7.53 -29.80 -3.81
N GLU A 295 8.35 -30.64 -4.40
CA GLU A 295 9.66 -31.07 -3.89
C GLU A 295 10.70 -29.94 -3.93
N GLN A 296 10.53 -28.97 -4.82
CA GLN A 296 11.44 -27.82 -4.98
C GLN A 296 10.72 -26.49 -4.65
N PRO A 297 10.58 -26.15 -3.35
CA PRO A 297 9.88 -24.94 -2.92
C PRO A 297 10.68 -23.64 -3.14
N LEU A 298 12.00 -23.74 -3.40
CA LEU A 298 12.87 -22.62 -3.76
C LEU A 298 13.89 -23.06 -4.81
N ARG A 299 14.06 -22.26 -5.87
CA ARG A 299 15.05 -22.47 -6.95
C ARG A 299 16.27 -21.56 -6.79
N ARG A 300 17.30 -21.84 -7.58
CA ARG A 300 18.53 -21.03 -7.64
C ARG A 300 18.19 -19.60 -8.07
N TYR A 301 18.65 -18.62 -7.30
CA TYR A 301 18.45 -17.21 -7.61
C TYR A 301 19.22 -16.82 -8.87
N GLY A 302 18.71 -15.89 -9.68
CA GLY A 302 19.42 -15.29 -10.81
C GLY A 302 20.52 -14.31 -10.36
N GLN A 303 21.35 -13.87 -11.31
CA GLN A 303 22.44 -12.93 -11.01
C GLN A 303 21.97 -11.49 -10.76
N GLY A 304 20.77 -11.11 -11.19
CA GLY A 304 20.27 -9.73 -11.10
C GLY A 304 20.26 -9.16 -9.68
N VAL A 305 19.89 -9.98 -8.67
CA VAL A 305 19.90 -9.56 -7.26
C VAL A 305 21.32 -9.21 -6.78
N TRP A 306 22.34 -9.94 -7.23
CA TRP A 306 23.73 -9.65 -6.92
C TRP A 306 24.20 -8.37 -7.62
N GLN A 307 23.81 -8.14 -8.88
CA GLN A 307 24.18 -6.92 -9.61
C GLN A 307 23.62 -5.66 -8.94
N ILE A 308 22.36 -5.71 -8.51
CA ILE A 308 21.71 -4.62 -7.74
C ILE A 308 22.48 -4.35 -6.45
N LEU A 309 22.79 -5.39 -5.67
CA LEU A 309 23.48 -5.24 -4.39
C LEU A 309 24.95 -4.83 -4.55
N LYS A 310 25.62 -5.25 -5.62
CA LYS A 310 26.97 -4.78 -5.95
C LYS A 310 26.97 -3.29 -6.28
N ALA A 311 25.94 -2.80 -6.97
CA ALA A 311 25.80 -1.36 -7.25
C ALA A 311 25.39 -0.56 -6.00
N ARG A 312 24.63 -1.14 -5.08
CA ARG A 312 24.14 -0.50 -3.84
C ARG A 312 24.39 -1.37 -2.60
N PRO A 313 25.67 -1.52 -2.18
CA PRO A 313 26.10 -2.48 -1.16
C PRO A 313 25.54 -2.22 0.25
N HIS A 314 25.13 -0.99 0.53
CA HIS A 314 24.55 -0.60 1.82
C HIS A 314 23.03 -0.76 1.88
N THR A 315 22.39 -1.29 0.83
CA THR A 315 20.95 -1.51 0.83
C THR A 315 20.58 -2.63 1.80
N PRO A 316 19.72 -2.38 2.81
CA PRO A 316 19.23 -3.44 3.67
C PRO A 316 18.33 -4.41 2.90
N VAL A 317 18.61 -5.70 3.06
CA VAL A 317 17.87 -6.81 2.45
C VAL A 317 16.95 -7.45 3.49
N PHE A 318 15.67 -7.54 3.16
CA PHE A 318 14.64 -8.23 3.93
C PHE A 318 14.29 -9.52 3.22
N ALA A 319 14.79 -10.65 3.73
CA ALA A 319 14.43 -11.96 3.23
C ALA A 319 13.06 -12.38 3.77
N CYS A 320 12.19 -12.82 2.88
CA CYS A 320 10.81 -13.17 3.19
C CYS A 320 10.48 -14.59 2.75
N TRP A 321 9.60 -15.24 3.50
CA TRP A 321 8.99 -16.51 3.07
C TRP A 321 7.48 -16.35 2.97
N ILE A 322 6.90 -16.76 1.86
CA ILE A 322 5.47 -16.75 1.58
C ILE A 322 4.99 -18.20 1.55
N GLU A 323 4.10 -18.53 2.48
CA GLU A 323 3.52 -19.85 2.66
C GLU A 323 2.02 -19.84 2.34
N GLY A 324 1.53 -20.97 1.82
CA GLY A 324 0.13 -21.15 1.40
C GLY A 324 -0.17 -20.75 -0.05
N GLY A 325 0.78 -20.13 -0.76
CA GLY A 325 0.61 -19.77 -2.18
C GLY A 325 0.55 -20.98 -3.13
N TRP A 326 1.29 -22.05 -2.83
CA TRP A 326 1.24 -23.30 -3.59
C TRP A 326 -0.11 -24.00 -3.38
N GLY A 327 -0.74 -24.47 -4.46
CA GLY A 327 -2.12 -25.03 -4.41
C GLY A 327 -3.23 -23.99 -4.54
N SER A 328 -2.89 -22.69 -4.59
CA SER A 328 -3.87 -21.62 -4.84
C SER A 328 -4.34 -21.60 -6.29
N TYR A 329 -5.49 -20.96 -6.55
CA TYR A 329 -6.05 -20.76 -7.88
C TYR A 329 -5.02 -20.17 -8.88
N MET A 330 -4.09 -19.35 -8.40
CA MET A 330 -3.08 -18.65 -9.20
C MET A 330 -1.69 -19.32 -9.20
N SER A 331 -1.59 -20.57 -8.74
CA SER A 331 -0.34 -21.36 -8.75
C SER A 331 -0.27 -22.37 -9.91
N TYR A 332 0.92 -22.94 -10.15
CA TYR A 332 1.10 -24.04 -11.11
C TYR A 332 0.72 -25.43 -10.57
N PHE A 333 0.20 -25.50 -9.34
CA PHE A 333 -0.30 -26.75 -8.79
C PHE A 333 -1.41 -27.33 -9.67
N ASN A 334 -1.33 -28.60 -10.04
CA ASN A 334 -2.31 -29.27 -10.91
C ASN A 334 -2.55 -28.55 -12.26
N GLY A 335 -1.49 -27.95 -12.84
CA GLY A 335 -1.53 -27.30 -14.16
C GLY A 335 -1.42 -25.78 -14.10
N LYS A 336 -1.59 -25.11 -15.25
CA LYS A 336 -1.36 -23.65 -15.39
C LYS A 336 -2.19 -22.84 -14.37
N PRO A 337 -1.72 -21.66 -13.93
CA PRO A 337 -2.49 -20.76 -13.08
C PRO A 337 -3.88 -20.49 -13.68
N THR A 338 -4.90 -20.39 -12.84
CA THR A 338 -6.33 -20.23 -13.17
C THR A 338 -7.01 -21.43 -13.85
N LYS A 339 -6.30 -22.55 -14.05
CA LYS A 339 -6.83 -23.78 -14.65
C LYS A 339 -6.87 -24.91 -13.63
N ASN A 340 -7.87 -25.79 -13.74
CA ASN A 340 -7.99 -27.05 -12.97
C ASN A 340 -7.97 -26.91 -11.42
N LYS A 341 -8.38 -25.74 -10.92
CA LYS A 341 -8.40 -25.39 -9.50
C LYS A 341 -9.65 -24.55 -9.21
N PRO A 342 -10.30 -24.73 -8.04
CA PRO A 342 -11.38 -23.82 -7.62
C PRO A 342 -10.82 -22.44 -7.28
N ARG A 343 -11.68 -21.42 -7.24
CA ARG A 343 -11.30 -20.09 -6.77
C ARG A 343 -11.02 -20.13 -5.27
N ASP A 344 -10.02 -19.37 -4.83
CA ASP A 344 -9.67 -19.28 -3.42
C ASP A 344 -10.74 -18.51 -2.65
N VAL A 345 -11.12 -19.02 -1.48
CA VAL A 345 -11.99 -18.34 -0.51
C VAL A 345 -11.32 -18.44 0.85
N ARG A 346 -11.01 -17.28 1.43
CA ARG A 346 -10.36 -17.15 2.75
C ARG A 346 -9.11 -18.03 2.91
N ARG A 347 -8.39 -18.29 1.81
CA ARG A 347 -7.21 -19.17 1.81
C ARG A 347 -6.15 -18.59 2.76
N PRO A 348 -5.62 -19.37 3.72
CA PRO A 348 -4.59 -18.88 4.64
C PRO A 348 -3.30 -18.61 3.88
N ILE A 349 -2.77 -17.40 4.04
CA ILE A 349 -1.47 -17.00 3.50
C ILE A 349 -0.63 -16.44 4.64
N MET A 350 0.56 -16.98 4.83
CA MET A 350 1.49 -16.49 5.85
C MET A 350 2.73 -15.91 5.19
N VAL A 351 3.16 -14.74 5.65
CA VAL A 351 4.35 -14.05 5.16
C VAL A 351 5.29 -13.83 6.33
N ALA A 352 6.46 -14.46 6.30
CA ALA A 352 7.56 -14.13 7.19
C ALA A 352 8.40 -13.00 6.62
N VAL A 353 8.81 -12.08 7.47
CA VAL A 353 9.73 -10.98 7.13
C VAL A 353 10.88 -10.97 8.14
N SER A 354 12.09 -11.28 7.68
CA SER A 354 13.32 -11.20 8.48
C SER A 354 13.70 -9.75 8.79
N GLU A 355 14.61 -9.58 9.74
CA GLU A 355 15.27 -8.29 9.98
C GLU A 355 16.07 -7.85 8.75
N GLY A 356 16.16 -6.54 8.53
CA GLY A 356 16.92 -6.00 7.40
C GLY A 356 18.42 -6.16 7.61
N LYS A 357 19.11 -6.85 6.69
CA LYS A 357 20.57 -7.05 6.75
C LYS A 357 21.26 -6.53 5.49
N THR A 358 22.37 -5.83 5.66
CA THR A 358 23.28 -5.56 4.55
C THR A 358 24.11 -6.79 4.26
N VAL A 359 24.30 -7.13 2.98
CA VAL A 359 25.15 -8.27 2.61
C VAL A 359 26.62 -7.94 2.92
N PRO A 360 27.36 -8.85 3.59
CA PRO A 360 28.80 -8.70 3.80
C PRO A 360 29.57 -8.43 2.49
N GLN A 361 30.53 -7.50 2.53
CA GLN A 361 31.24 -7.04 1.33
C GLN A 361 32.07 -8.13 0.65
N ASP A 362 32.63 -9.05 1.43
CA ASP A 362 33.37 -10.22 0.95
C ASP A 362 32.47 -11.14 0.11
N LEU A 363 31.20 -11.30 0.50
CA LEU A 363 30.24 -12.11 -0.26
C LEU A 363 29.83 -11.45 -1.57
N LEU A 364 29.85 -10.11 -1.66
CA LEU A 364 29.51 -9.35 -2.88
C LEU A 364 30.55 -9.47 -3.99
N THR A 365 31.76 -9.95 -3.70
CA THR A 365 32.81 -10.15 -4.70
C THR A 365 32.45 -11.23 -5.72
N GLU A 366 31.75 -12.28 -5.28
CA GLU A 366 31.37 -13.43 -6.10
C GLU A 366 29.84 -13.60 -6.12
N HIS A 367 29.27 -13.60 -7.33
CA HIS A 367 27.81 -13.69 -7.49
C HIS A 367 27.22 -14.95 -6.83
N LEU A 368 27.94 -16.08 -6.87
CA LEU A 368 27.43 -17.36 -6.40
C LEU A 368 27.31 -17.39 -4.88
N LYS A 369 28.34 -16.90 -4.18
CA LYS A 369 28.34 -16.76 -2.72
C LYS A 369 27.22 -15.84 -2.25
N THR A 370 27.05 -14.68 -2.89
CA THR A 370 25.92 -13.77 -2.61
C THR A 370 24.58 -14.47 -2.79
N ARG A 371 24.36 -15.13 -3.93
CA ARG A 371 23.09 -15.79 -4.25
C ARG A 371 22.74 -16.87 -3.22
N ILE A 372 23.70 -17.73 -2.88
CA ILE A 372 23.50 -18.80 -1.89
C ILE A 372 23.26 -18.23 -0.49
N TYR A 373 24.00 -17.20 -0.09
CA TYR A 373 23.75 -16.49 1.17
C TYR A 373 22.30 -16.00 1.25
N LEU A 374 21.82 -15.32 0.20
CA LEU A 374 20.45 -14.80 0.13
C LEU A 374 19.40 -15.91 0.12
N MET A 375 19.63 -17.01 -0.60
CA MET A 375 18.74 -18.17 -0.60
C MET A 375 18.61 -18.78 0.81
N ASN A 376 19.72 -18.88 1.54
CA ASN A 376 19.73 -19.38 2.92
C ASN A 376 19.04 -18.41 3.90
N GLN A 377 19.13 -17.08 3.68
CA GLN A 377 18.34 -16.11 4.45
C GLN A 377 16.82 -16.29 4.19
N THR A 378 16.43 -16.53 2.94
CA THR A 378 15.03 -16.79 2.58
C THR A 378 14.50 -18.09 3.20
N ILE A 379 15.29 -19.18 3.19
CA ILE A 379 14.91 -20.41 3.89
C ILE A 379 14.80 -20.17 5.40
N ALA A 380 15.76 -19.47 6.01
CA ALA A 380 15.76 -19.21 7.45
C ALA A 380 14.50 -18.43 7.90
N ALA A 381 13.91 -17.59 7.02
CA ALA A 381 12.68 -16.88 7.33
C ALA A 381 11.48 -17.81 7.62
N ARG A 382 11.52 -19.09 7.18
CA ARG A 382 10.52 -20.11 7.51
C ARG A 382 10.36 -20.33 9.01
N ALA A 383 11.42 -20.15 9.79
CA ALA A 383 11.38 -20.32 11.25
C ALA A 383 10.40 -19.34 11.92
N TYR A 384 10.22 -18.12 11.39
CA TYR A 384 9.24 -17.16 11.91
C TYR A 384 7.78 -17.61 11.72
N LEU A 385 7.56 -18.61 10.87
CA LEU A 385 6.25 -19.23 10.61
C LEU A 385 6.11 -20.60 11.29
N GLU A 386 7.10 -21.03 12.09
CA GLU A 386 7.12 -22.36 12.73
C GLU A 386 7.06 -23.51 11.70
N LEU A 387 7.62 -23.29 10.50
CA LEU A 387 7.65 -24.29 9.44
C LEU A 387 8.90 -25.18 9.56
N PRO A 388 8.84 -26.43 9.07
CA PRO A 388 10.00 -27.30 9.01
C PRO A 388 11.17 -26.66 8.25
N GLU A 389 12.37 -26.86 8.77
CA GLU A 389 13.61 -26.42 8.11
C GLU A 389 13.78 -27.13 6.77
N LEU A 390 14.28 -26.39 5.78
CA LEU A 390 14.68 -26.94 4.49
C LEU A 390 16.21 -27.10 4.44
N PRO A 391 16.72 -28.04 3.63
CA PRO A 391 18.16 -28.16 3.41
C PRO A 391 18.77 -26.82 2.97
N ARG A 392 19.93 -26.49 3.53
CA ARG A 392 20.66 -25.29 3.15
C ARG A 392 21.32 -25.48 1.80
N PHE A 393 21.42 -24.39 1.05
CA PHE A 393 22.20 -24.37 -0.18
C PHE A 393 23.68 -24.22 0.15
N GLU A 394 24.50 -25.01 -0.53
CA GLU A 394 25.95 -24.97 -0.42
C GLU A 394 26.56 -24.45 -1.71
N VAL A 395 27.77 -23.87 -1.61
CA VAL A 395 28.53 -23.45 -2.79
C VAL A 395 29.11 -24.73 -3.40
N PRO A 396 28.72 -25.11 -4.64
CA PRO A 396 29.29 -26.28 -5.27
C PRO A 396 30.81 -26.13 -5.42
N PRO A 397 31.56 -27.24 -5.33
CA PRO A 397 33.00 -27.21 -5.56
C PRO A 397 33.33 -26.66 -6.95
N LYS A 398 34.44 -25.90 -7.07
CA LYS A 398 34.87 -25.28 -8.33
C LYS A 398 34.99 -26.35 -9.44
N GLY A 399 34.17 -26.22 -10.49
CA GLY A 399 34.14 -27.14 -11.64
C GLY A 399 32.76 -27.74 -11.92
N GLU A 400 31.83 -27.68 -10.95
CA GLU A 400 30.46 -28.20 -11.07
C GLU A 400 29.40 -27.10 -11.23
N ASP A 401 29.71 -25.99 -11.91
CA ASP A 401 28.66 -25.10 -12.42
C ASP A 401 27.90 -25.83 -13.53
N ALA A 402 27.13 -26.84 -13.14
CA ALA A 402 26.26 -27.61 -14.00
C ALA A 402 25.24 -26.65 -14.61
N LYS A 403 25.06 -26.87 -15.92
CA LYS A 403 24.26 -26.08 -16.85
C LYS A 403 22.91 -25.68 -16.24
N PRO A 404 22.37 -24.48 -16.56
CA PRO A 404 20.97 -24.19 -16.24
C PRO A 404 20.09 -25.29 -16.85
N ASP A 405 19.11 -25.77 -16.08
CA ASP A 405 18.01 -26.61 -16.56
C ASP A 405 17.25 -25.87 -17.68
N GLU A 406 17.74 -25.95 -18.90
CA GLU A 406 17.09 -25.46 -20.14
C GLU A 406 16.38 -26.58 -20.91
N ALA A 407 16.27 -27.80 -20.35
CA ALA A 407 15.78 -28.96 -21.10
C ALA A 407 14.31 -29.35 -20.91
N GLU A 408 13.48 -28.58 -20.18
CA GLU A 408 12.07 -28.96 -19.95
C GLU A 408 11.08 -27.79 -20.07
N ALA A 409 11.28 -26.91 -21.06
CA ALA A 409 10.47 -25.70 -21.24
C ALA A 409 9.82 -25.54 -22.64
N LEU A 410 9.53 -26.64 -23.34
CA LEU A 410 8.67 -26.65 -24.56
C LEU A 410 7.80 -27.92 -24.68
N SER A 411 7.10 -28.29 -23.59
CA SER A 411 5.94 -29.18 -23.68
C SER A 411 4.81 -28.72 -22.78
#